data_AF-A0A7R8CIV2-F1
#
_entry.id   AF-A0A7R8CIV2-F1
#
_cell.length_a   1.000
_cell.length_b   1.000
_cell.length_c   1.000
_cell.angle_alpha   90.00
_cell.angle_beta   90.00
_cell.angle_gamma   90.00
#
_symmetry.space_group_name_H-M   'P 1'
#
loop_
_entity.id
_entity.type
_entity.pdbx_description
1 polymer ?
#
loop_
_entity_poly.entity_id
_entity_poly.type
_entity_poly.pdbx_seq_one_letter_code
_entity_poly.pdbx_strand_id
1 'polypeptide(L)'
;MSVQLSYKKRKTVEGEVIPYYQEDLECGCELDGTNDRVALMWPVIIGHKIDADSPMYELGPRELLNSQVEIVCILEGITEETGNTVQVRSSYLPNEILWGHQFEHCTMAYDKKVGAYRVNHSVINRSIVDQTPRCSAKQLDERREKRTSALSSSTSAATSPKDEKKKT
;
A
#
# COMPACT_ATOMS: atom_id res chain seq x y z
N MET A 1 3.16 -14.20 -7.29
CA MET A 1 4.20 -13.35 -6.66
C MET A 1 3.92 -13.33 -5.17
N SER A 2 4.91 -13.24 -4.30
CA SER A 2 4.67 -13.14 -2.86
C SER A 2 5.52 -12.04 -2.22
N VAL A 3 4.97 -11.42 -1.18
CA VAL A 3 5.66 -10.42 -0.36
C VAL A 3 5.50 -10.83 1.09
N GLN A 4 6.58 -10.76 1.86
CA GLN A 4 6.63 -11.17 3.26
C GLN A 4 7.24 -10.08 4.13
N LEU A 5 6.68 -9.90 5.32
CA LEU A 5 7.20 -9.00 6.35
C LEU A 5 8.01 -9.84 7.32
N SER A 6 9.31 -9.61 7.34
CA SER A 6 10.23 -10.27 8.25
C SER A 6 10.51 -9.36 9.45
N TYR A 7 10.18 -9.84 10.64
CA TYR A 7 10.47 -9.19 11.91
C TYR A 7 11.74 -9.77 12.51
N LYS A 8 12.75 -8.94 12.80
CA LYS A 8 13.97 -9.43 13.48
C LYS A 8 13.66 -10.14 14.80
N LYS A 9 12.66 -9.64 15.53
CA LYS A 9 12.19 -10.19 16.80
C LYS A 9 10.73 -9.85 17.00
N ARG A 10 9.88 -10.85 17.23
CA ARG A 10 8.49 -10.67 17.64
C ARG A 10 8.24 -11.37 18.97
N LYS A 11 7.43 -10.76 19.84
CA LYS A 11 7.03 -11.37 21.11
C LYS A 11 5.55 -11.76 21.01
N THR A 12 5.22 -13.01 21.32
CA THR A 12 3.84 -13.48 21.35
C THR A 12 3.12 -12.99 22.61
N VAL A 13 1.80 -13.15 22.65
CA VAL A 13 0.98 -12.74 23.81
C VAL A 13 1.28 -13.59 25.06
N GLU A 14 1.72 -14.83 24.86
CA GLU A 14 2.19 -15.77 25.89
C GLU A 14 3.59 -15.41 26.41
N GLY A 15 4.27 -14.50 25.73
CA GLY A 15 5.58 -13.99 26.12
C GLY A 15 6.77 -14.68 25.49
N GLU A 16 6.55 -15.62 24.58
CA GLU A 16 7.61 -16.24 23.79
C GLU A 16 8.21 -15.23 22.81
N VAL A 17 9.52 -15.32 22.60
CA VAL A 17 10.24 -14.46 21.67
C VAL A 17 10.63 -15.28 20.45
N ILE A 18 10.05 -14.94 19.31
CA ILE A 18 10.32 -15.59 18.03
C ILE A 18 11.31 -14.71 17.24
N PRO A 19 12.53 -15.19 16.97
CA PRO A 19 13.46 -14.51 16.06
C PRO A 19 13.02 -14.71 14.61
N TYR A 20 13.24 -13.70 13.76
CA TYR A 20 12.95 -13.76 12.31
C TYR A 20 11.53 -14.24 11.98
N TYR A 21 10.54 -13.76 12.73
CA TYR A 21 9.14 -14.09 12.46
C TYR A 21 8.73 -13.51 11.11
N GLN A 22 8.15 -14.33 10.25
CA GLN A 22 7.69 -13.92 8.93
C GLN A 22 6.17 -13.97 8.87
N GLU A 23 5.60 -12.95 8.25
CA GLU A 23 4.17 -12.81 8.02
C GLU A 23 3.93 -12.45 6.56
N ASP A 24 2.97 -13.07 5.89
CA ASP A 24 2.68 -12.78 4.49
C ASP A 24 1.95 -11.44 4.37
N LEU A 25 2.29 -10.63 3.34
CA LEU A 25 1.49 -9.46 2.95
C LEU A 25 0.73 -9.78 1.67
N GLU A 26 -0.58 -9.58 1.71
CA GLU A 26 -1.41 -9.69 0.53
C GLU A 26 -1.08 -8.56 -0.46
N CYS A 27 -0.61 -8.94 -1.65
CA CYS A 27 -0.12 -7.99 -2.63
C CYS A 27 -0.49 -8.44 -4.04
N GLY A 28 -0.61 -7.47 -4.94
CA GLY A 28 -1.05 -7.75 -6.29
C GLY A 28 -0.87 -6.58 -7.23
N CYS A 29 -1.22 -6.82 -8.50
CA CYS A 29 -1.07 -5.83 -9.57
C CYS A 29 -2.31 -4.96 -9.77
N GLU A 30 -3.43 -5.31 -9.15
CA GLU A 30 -4.66 -4.51 -9.17
C GLU A 30 -4.61 -3.40 -8.10
N LEU A 31 -5.47 -2.38 -8.26
CA LEU A 31 -5.45 -1.19 -7.40
C LEU A 31 -5.76 -1.51 -5.93
N ASP A 32 -6.52 -2.56 -5.69
CA ASP A 32 -6.87 -3.06 -4.36
C ASP A 32 -5.79 -3.99 -3.76
N GLY A 33 -4.69 -4.22 -4.47
CA GLY A 33 -3.62 -5.12 -4.06
C GLY A 33 -3.97 -6.61 -4.26
N THR A 34 -5.00 -6.92 -5.05
CA THR A 34 -5.36 -8.29 -5.41
C THR A 34 -4.67 -8.71 -6.71
N ASN A 35 -4.75 -10.01 -7.01
CA ASN A 35 -4.14 -10.64 -8.18
C ASN A 35 -2.61 -10.71 -8.11
N ASP A 36 -2.12 -11.86 -7.62
CA ASP A 36 -0.71 -12.17 -7.45
C ASP A 36 -0.01 -12.60 -8.74
N ARG A 37 -0.78 -12.72 -9.84
CA ARG A 37 -0.28 -13.08 -11.17
C ARG A 37 -0.02 -11.82 -11.98
N VAL A 38 1.23 -11.64 -12.37
CA VAL A 38 1.67 -10.49 -13.14
C VAL A 38 2.13 -10.91 -14.53
N ALA A 39 1.70 -10.16 -15.55
CA ALA A 39 2.25 -10.26 -16.90
C ALA A 39 3.36 -9.22 -17.06
N LEU A 40 4.63 -9.66 -17.03
CA LEU A 40 5.81 -8.79 -17.05
C LEU A 40 6.21 -8.32 -18.46
N MET A 41 5.23 -7.95 -19.28
CA MET A 41 5.49 -7.36 -20.61
C MET A 41 6.00 -5.91 -20.48
N TRP A 42 5.58 -5.23 -19.42
CA TRP A 42 5.92 -3.83 -19.12
C TRP A 42 6.25 -3.71 -17.62
N PRO A 43 6.89 -2.61 -17.18
CA PRO A 43 7.03 -2.33 -15.75
C PRO A 43 5.65 -2.33 -15.08
N VAL A 44 5.50 -3.10 -14.00
CA VAL A 44 4.25 -3.21 -13.24
C VAL A 44 4.47 -2.69 -11.83
N ILE A 45 3.48 -1.95 -11.32
CA ILE A 45 3.43 -1.51 -9.93
C ILE A 45 2.72 -2.60 -9.13
N ILE A 46 3.34 -3.03 -8.06
CA ILE A 46 2.78 -3.97 -7.10
C ILE A 46 2.28 -3.17 -5.91
N GLY A 47 1.01 -3.34 -5.58
CA GLY A 47 0.37 -2.71 -4.43
C GLY A 47 0.15 -3.72 -3.30
N HIS A 48 0.37 -3.28 -2.06
CA HIS A 48 -0.20 -3.88 -0.86
C HIS A 48 -1.15 -2.87 -0.25
N LYS A 49 -2.41 -3.26 -0.06
CA LYS A 49 -3.40 -2.41 0.59
C LYS A 49 -3.23 -2.53 2.10
N ILE A 50 -3.00 -1.39 2.76
CA ILE A 50 -2.90 -1.31 4.22
C ILE A 50 -4.28 -1.06 4.80
N ASP A 51 -5.02 -2.12 5.08
CA ASP A 51 -6.28 -2.09 5.83
C ASP A 51 -6.13 -2.74 7.21
N ALA A 52 -7.25 -2.95 7.92
CA ALA A 52 -7.25 -3.40 9.32
C ALA A 52 -6.61 -4.79 9.53
N ASP A 53 -6.58 -5.62 8.49
CA ASP A 53 -5.98 -6.96 8.53
C ASP A 53 -4.48 -6.93 8.18
N SER A 54 -3.98 -5.80 7.67
CA SER A 54 -2.55 -5.63 7.36
C SER A 54 -1.70 -5.53 8.63
N PRO A 55 -0.55 -6.24 8.70
CA PRO A 55 0.39 -6.09 9.81
C PRO A 55 1.04 -4.70 9.89
N MET A 56 0.86 -3.87 8.84
CA MET A 56 1.33 -2.50 8.78
C MET A 56 0.26 -1.47 9.19
N TYR A 57 -0.95 -1.89 9.55
CA TYR A 57 -2.10 -1.01 9.82
C TYR A 57 -1.83 0.07 10.89
N GLU A 58 -1.08 -0.30 11.93
CA GLU A 58 -0.75 0.60 13.03
C GLU A 58 0.53 1.41 12.80
N LEU A 59 1.31 1.07 11.77
CA LEU A 59 2.60 1.72 11.49
C LEU A 59 2.38 3.08 10.82
N GLY A 60 2.78 4.15 11.52
CA GLY A 60 2.95 5.47 10.93
C GLY A 60 4.37 5.67 10.37
N PRO A 61 4.67 6.84 9.77
CA PRO A 61 5.97 7.10 9.16
C PRO A 61 7.15 7.03 10.14
N ARG A 62 6.95 7.46 11.39
CA ARG A 62 8.00 7.44 12.43
C ARG A 62 8.17 6.04 13.00
N GLU A 63 7.05 5.36 13.22
CA GLU A 63 7.00 4.00 13.74
C GLU A 63 7.64 3.03 12.74
N LEU A 64 7.36 3.20 11.43
CA LEU A 64 7.99 2.43 10.36
C LEU A 64 9.51 2.60 10.38
N LEU A 65 10.03 3.82 10.39
CA LEU A 65 11.47 4.08 10.42
C LEU A 65 12.18 3.49 11.65
N ASN A 66 11.50 3.44 12.79
CA ASN A 66 12.04 2.87 14.04
C ASN A 66 11.78 1.36 14.17
N SER A 67 10.96 0.80 13.29
CA SER A 67 10.63 -0.63 13.32
C SER A 67 11.82 -1.48 12.86
N GLN A 68 11.87 -2.72 13.36
CA GLN A 68 12.88 -3.70 12.96
C GLN A 68 12.31 -4.71 11.98
N VAL A 69 11.63 -4.21 10.95
CA VAL A 69 11.03 -5.02 9.89
C VAL A 69 11.85 -4.95 8.61
N GLU A 70 11.71 -5.96 7.77
CA GLU A 70 12.26 -6.04 6.42
C GLU A 70 11.16 -6.58 5.50
N ILE A 71 10.90 -5.88 4.39
CA ILE A 71 9.94 -6.33 3.39
C ILE A 71 10.69 -7.16 2.37
N VAL A 72 10.38 -8.44 2.27
CA VAL A 72 10.99 -9.37 1.31
C VAL A 72 10.02 -9.58 0.16
N CYS A 73 10.44 -9.24 -1.06
CA CYS A 73 9.68 -9.45 -2.28
C CYS A 73 10.23 -10.64 -3.05
N ILE A 74 9.33 -11.55 -3.43
CA ILE A 74 9.66 -12.77 -4.16
C ILE A 74 8.83 -12.82 -5.44
N LEU A 75 9.52 -12.82 -6.57
CA LEU A 75 8.93 -13.02 -7.87
C LEU A 75 9.33 -14.40 -8.38
N GLU A 76 8.34 -15.24 -8.65
CA GLU A 76 8.52 -16.55 -9.26
C GLU A 76 7.91 -16.54 -10.65
N GLY A 77 8.61 -17.13 -11.62
CA GLY A 77 8.16 -17.26 -12.99
C GLY A 77 8.77 -18.48 -13.67
N ILE A 78 8.29 -18.80 -14.86
CA ILE A 78 8.81 -19.90 -15.67
C ILE A 78 9.48 -19.30 -16.90
N THR A 79 10.71 -19.71 -17.17
CA THR A 79 11.43 -19.31 -18.39
C THR A 79 10.91 -20.09 -19.59
N GLU A 80 10.41 -19.40 -20.62
CA GLU A 80 9.79 -20.04 -21.81
C GLU A 80 10.75 -21.00 -22.53
N GLU A 81 12.02 -20.64 -22.64
CA GLU A 81 13.00 -21.44 -23.40
C GLU A 81 13.37 -22.77 -22.74
N THR A 82 13.31 -22.85 -21.41
CA THR A 82 13.82 -24.01 -20.64
C THR A 82 12.76 -24.73 -19.83
N GLY A 83 11.60 -24.11 -19.60
CA GLY A 83 10.57 -24.61 -18.68
C GLY A 83 11.00 -24.61 -17.21
N ASN A 84 12.19 -24.10 -16.88
CA ASN A 84 12.66 -24.01 -15.50
C ASN A 84 11.95 -22.89 -14.75
N THR A 85 11.68 -23.13 -13.47
CA THR A 85 11.23 -22.09 -12.54
C THR A 85 12.40 -21.21 -12.15
N VAL A 86 12.19 -19.90 -12.23
CA VAL A 86 13.14 -18.86 -11.82
C VAL A 86 12.50 -18.09 -10.67
N GLN A 87 13.26 -17.91 -9.61
CA GLN A 87 12.87 -17.09 -8.47
C GLN A 87 13.84 -15.93 -8.30
N VAL A 88 13.30 -14.71 -8.30
CA VAL A 88 14.02 -13.47 -8.01
C VAL A 88 13.57 -12.97 -6.64
N ARG A 89 14.54 -12.58 -5.82
CA ARG A 89 14.29 -12.06 -4.48
C ARG A 89 14.96 -10.71 -4.31
N SER A 90 14.26 -9.79 -3.66
CA SER A 90 14.80 -8.51 -3.21
C SER A 90 14.22 -8.21 -1.85
N SER A 91 14.86 -7.34 -1.08
CA SER A 91 14.30 -6.85 0.18
C SER A 91 14.46 -5.36 0.34
N TYR A 92 13.62 -4.78 1.21
CA TYR A 92 13.60 -3.36 1.55
C TYR A 92 13.61 -3.19 3.06
N LEU A 93 14.56 -2.41 3.55
CA LEU A 93 14.65 -1.97 4.93
C LEU A 93 13.77 -0.72 5.15
N PRO A 94 13.40 -0.40 6.41
CA PRO A 94 12.47 0.70 6.67
C PRO A 94 12.97 2.07 6.22
N ASN A 95 14.28 2.28 6.20
CA ASN A 95 14.93 3.50 5.71
C ASN A 95 14.94 3.61 4.17
N GLU A 96 14.65 2.53 3.45
CA GLU A 96 14.54 2.50 1.99
C GLU A 96 13.09 2.74 1.51
N ILE A 97 12.13 2.65 2.44
CA ILE A 97 10.71 2.91 2.17
C ILE A 97 10.44 4.40 2.22
N LEU A 98 10.11 4.99 1.06
CA LEU A 98 9.83 6.42 0.94
C LEU A 98 8.37 6.73 1.25
N TRP A 99 8.09 7.18 2.48
CA TRP A 99 6.74 7.59 2.87
C TRP A 99 6.31 8.89 2.19
N GLY A 100 5.13 8.90 1.57
CA GLY A 100 4.61 10.08 0.88
C GLY A 100 5.25 10.32 -0.48
N HIS A 101 5.61 9.22 -1.16
CA HIS A 101 6.13 9.25 -2.52
C HIS A 101 5.27 8.35 -3.42
N GLN A 102 5.23 8.70 -4.70
CA GLN A 102 4.67 7.89 -5.77
C GLN A 102 5.67 7.78 -6.92
N PHE A 103 5.64 6.68 -7.68
CA PHE A 103 6.44 6.53 -8.88
C PHE A 103 6.04 7.55 -9.96
N GLU A 104 7.00 8.02 -10.74
CA GLU A 104 6.70 8.93 -11.84
C GLU A 104 6.01 8.18 -12.99
N HIS A 105 4.84 8.66 -13.44
CA HIS A 105 4.02 7.96 -14.44
C HIS A 105 4.57 8.04 -15.88
N CYS A 106 5.72 8.70 -16.11
CA CYS A 106 6.31 8.89 -17.44
C CYS A 106 7.24 7.75 -17.88
N THR A 107 7.18 6.59 -17.22
CA THR A 107 7.98 5.40 -17.55
C THR A 107 7.61 4.82 -18.92
N MET A 108 6.36 4.98 -19.36
CA MET A 108 5.89 4.57 -20.69
C MET A 108 5.42 5.79 -21.48
N ALA A 109 5.95 5.94 -22.70
CA ALA A 109 5.54 6.99 -23.62
C ALA A 109 5.34 6.43 -25.03
N TYR A 110 4.30 6.90 -25.72
CA TYR A 110 4.08 6.56 -27.12
C TYR A 110 4.96 7.41 -28.03
N ASP A 111 5.87 6.77 -28.76
CA ASP A 111 6.69 7.45 -29.77
C ASP A 111 5.92 7.51 -31.09
N LYS A 112 5.37 8.69 -31.40
CA LYS A 112 4.62 8.94 -32.64
C LYS A 112 5.45 8.76 -33.91
N LYS A 113 6.77 8.91 -33.86
CA LYS A 113 7.63 8.76 -35.04
C LYS A 113 7.83 7.30 -35.43
N VAL A 114 7.83 6.43 -34.41
CA VAL A 114 8.08 4.99 -34.56
C VAL A 114 6.77 4.20 -34.55
N GLY A 115 5.69 4.80 -34.04
CA GLY A 115 4.37 4.18 -33.95
C GLY A 115 4.25 3.17 -32.80
N ALA A 116 5.13 3.23 -31.79
CA ALA A 116 5.23 2.23 -30.73
C ALA A 116 5.38 2.84 -29.33
N TYR A 117 4.96 2.08 -28.30
CA TYR A 117 5.25 2.43 -26.90
C TYR A 117 6.73 2.14 -26.58
N ARG A 118 7.36 3.07 -25.87
CA ARG A 118 8.72 2.93 -25.38
C ARG A 118 8.74 3.05 -23.86
N VAL A 119 9.51 2.16 -23.24
CA VAL A 119 9.84 2.23 -21.82
C VAL A 119 11.10 3.07 -21.66
N ASN A 120 11.04 4.10 -20.84
CA ASN A 120 12.21 4.85 -20.43
C ASN A 120 12.76 4.24 -19.13
N HIS A 121 13.78 3.38 -19.27
CA HIS A 121 14.41 2.71 -18.13
C HIS A 121 15.12 3.68 -17.18
N SER A 122 15.49 4.88 -17.61
CA SER A 122 16.17 5.86 -16.76
C SER A 122 15.28 6.48 -15.69
N VAL A 123 13.95 6.40 -15.83
CA VAL A 123 12.98 6.96 -14.89
C VAL A 123 12.23 5.90 -14.09
N ILE A 124 12.54 4.61 -14.27
CA ILE A 124 11.80 3.50 -13.61
C ILE A 124 11.83 3.59 -12.09
N ASN A 125 12.95 4.04 -11.52
CA ASN A 125 13.13 4.21 -10.08
C ASN A 125 12.84 5.64 -9.60
N ARG A 126 12.39 6.54 -10.50
CA ARG A 126 12.16 7.94 -10.15
C ARG A 126 10.83 8.07 -9.41
N SER A 127 10.87 8.75 -8.27
CA SER A 127 9.69 9.04 -7.46
C SER A 127 9.50 10.54 -7.27
N ILE A 128 8.24 10.94 -7.08
CA ILE A 128 7.83 12.30 -6.77
C ILE A 128 7.11 12.32 -5.42
N VAL A 129 7.20 13.44 -4.71
CA VAL A 129 6.50 13.63 -3.43
C VAL A 129 4.99 13.73 -3.70
N ASP A 130 4.21 13.05 -2.88
CA ASP A 130 2.76 13.04 -2.91
C ASP A 130 2.16 13.62 -1.59
N GLN A 131 0.88 13.99 -1.62
CA GLN A 131 0.14 14.51 -0.47
C GLN A 131 -0.37 13.40 0.46
N THR A 132 0.41 12.31 0.60
CA THR A 132 0.05 11.21 1.48
C THR A 132 0.07 11.66 2.95
N PRO A 133 -0.99 11.36 3.73
CA PRO A 133 -1.02 11.73 5.14
C PRO A 133 0.14 11.14 5.94
N ARG A 134 0.66 11.89 6.92
CA ARG A 134 1.75 11.45 7.81
C ARG A 134 1.22 10.81 9.09
N CYS A 135 0.39 9.80 8.94
CA CYS A 135 -0.21 9.03 10.03
C CYS A 135 -0.45 7.60 9.57
N SER A 136 -0.60 6.67 10.52
CA SER A 136 -0.90 5.27 10.19
C SER A 136 -2.27 5.12 9.54
N ALA A 137 -2.51 4.00 8.88
CA ALA A 137 -3.81 3.67 8.30
C ALA A 137 -4.91 3.67 9.37
N LYS A 138 -4.63 3.10 10.55
CA LYS A 138 -5.53 3.15 11.71
C LYS A 138 -5.94 4.57 12.11
N GLN A 139 -4.98 5.48 12.22
CA GLN A 139 -5.26 6.87 12.55
C GLN A 139 -6.06 7.59 11.46
N LEU A 140 -5.90 7.20 10.19
CA LEU A 140 -6.69 7.74 9.09
C LEU A 140 -8.14 7.28 9.15
N ASP A 141 -8.37 6.01 9.44
CA ASP A 141 -9.71 5.44 9.52
C ASP A 141 -10.49 6.01 10.72
N GLU A 142 -9.85 6.13 11.88
CA GLU A 142 -10.45 6.81 13.05
C GLU A 142 -10.84 8.27 12.75
N ARG A 143 -10.04 9.00 11.97
CA ARG A 143 -10.35 10.37 11.55
C ARG A 143 -11.50 10.42 10.56
N ARG A 144 -11.59 9.45 9.65
CA ARG A 144 -12.71 9.32 8.71
C ARG A 144 -14.01 9.05 9.46
N GLU A 145 -14.02 8.16 10.44
CA GLU A 145 -15.19 7.83 11.28
C GLU A 145 -15.67 9.01 12.14
N LYS A 146 -14.74 9.77 12.74
CA LYS A 146 -15.07 11.00 13.48
C LYS A 146 -15.72 12.05 12.56
N ARG A 147 -15.27 12.12 11.31
CA ARG A 147 -15.82 13.07 10.32
C ARG A 147 -17.21 12.64 9.85
N THR A 148 -17.44 11.35 9.63
CA THR A 148 -18.77 10.85 9.22
C THR A 148 -19.80 10.98 10.34
N SER A 149 -19.42 10.72 11.60
CA SER A 149 -20.30 10.90 12.77
C SER A 149 -20.60 12.39 13.09
N ALA A 150 -19.65 13.30 12.88
CA ALA A 150 -19.91 14.74 12.99
C ALA A 150 -20.88 15.24 11.91
N LEU A 151 -20.78 14.70 10.69
CA LEU A 151 -21.68 15.08 9.59
C LEU A 151 -23.11 14.55 9.81
N SER A 152 -23.28 13.32 10.30
CA SER A 152 -24.60 12.75 10.61
C SER A 152 -25.31 13.47 11.76
N SER A 153 -24.59 13.88 12.80
CA SER A 153 -25.15 14.66 13.92
C SER A 153 -25.53 16.10 13.54
N SER A 154 -24.82 16.72 12.59
CA SER A 154 -25.21 18.04 12.06
C SER A 154 -26.47 17.99 11.18
N THR A 155 -26.75 16.84 10.55
CA THR A 155 -27.92 16.67 9.68
C THR A 155 -29.19 16.39 10.48
N SER A 156 -29.09 15.69 11.61
CA SER A 156 -30.23 15.44 12.52
C SER A 156 -30.62 16.65 13.38
N ALA A 157 -29.73 17.63 13.57
CA ALA A 157 -30.06 18.90 14.22
C ALA A 157 -30.84 19.90 13.33
N ALA A 158 -30.89 19.67 12.01
CA ALA A 158 -31.58 20.54 11.06
C ALA A 158 -33.06 20.17 10.82
N THR A 159 -33.52 19.03 11.35
CA THR A 159 -34.91 18.56 11.24
C THR A 159 -35.55 18.48 12.63
N SER A 160 -35.98 19.64 13.14
CA SER A 160 -37.03 19.71 14.16
C SER A 160 -38.12 20.68 13.69
N PRO A 161 -39.42 20.37 13.89
CA PRO A 161 -40.51 21.04 13.20
C PRO A 161 -40.73 22.44 13.80
N LYS A 162 -40.88 23.47 12.96
CA LYS A 162 -41.43 24.74 13.43
C LYS A 162 -42.92 24.53 13.73
N ASP A 163 -43.25 24.53 15.01
CA ASP A 163 -44.61 24.64 15.54
C ASP A 163 -45.44 25.67 14.76
N GLU A 164 -46.50 25.19 14.14
CA GLU A 164 -47.54 26.00 13.52
C GLU A 164 -48.40 26.62 14.64
N LYS A 165 -48.08 27.86 15.02
CA LYS A 165 -48.95 28.72 15.83
C LYS A 165 -49.45 29.92 15.02
N LYS A 166 -50.66 29.75 14.49
CA LYS A 166 -51.83 30.65 14.59
C LYS A 166 -51.77 32.07 13.97
N LYS A 167 -52.48 32.23 12.85
CA LYS A 167 -53.45 33.31 12.54
C LYS A 167 -54.19 32.89 11.26
N THR A 168 -55.51 32.66 11.26
CA THR A 168 -56.56 33.65 11.49
C THR A 168 -57.86 32.93 11.82
#